data_AF-A0A7M1MDV0-F1
#
_entry.id   AF-A0A7M1MDV0-F1
#
_cell.length_a   1.000
_cell.length_b   1.000
_cell.length_c   1.000
_cell.angle_alpha   90.00
_cell.angle_beta   90.00
_cell.angle_gamma   90.00
#
_symmetry.space_group_name_H-M   'P 1'
#
loop_
_entity.id
_entity.type
_entity.pdbx_description
1 polymer ?
#
loop_
_entity_poly.entity_id
_entity_poly.type
_entity_poly.pdbx_seq_one_letter_code
_entity_poly.pdbx_strand_id
1 'polypeptide(L)'
;MPFYNFMQFLSLLAQLSEVDIKTLMEYKDLLLKALSSLNESKTFDVKECARLVSTLEETFLDKLQIEESKKKEICKNIIKILKNHWKMFF
;
A
#
# COMPACT_ATOMS: atom_id res chain seq x y z
N MET A 1 -0.40 -13.79 -13.18
CA MET A 1 0.58 -13.73 -12.06
C MET A 1 0.47 -12.53 -11.09
N PRO A 2 -0.16 -11.37 -11.39
CA PRO A 2 -0.06 -10.20 -10.47
C PRO A 2 -0.94 -10.27 -9.21
N PHE A 3 -2.03 -11.06 -9.22
CA PHE A 3 -2.97 -11.13 -8.10
C PHE A 3 -2.38 -11.77 -6.83
N TYR A 4 -1.51 -12.77 -6.97
CA TYR A 4 -0.93 -13.49 -5.83
C TYR A 4 0.02 -12.57 -5.03
N ASN A 5 0.79 -11.76 -5.75
CA ASN A 5 1.73 -10.81 -5.18
C ASN A 5 0.96 -9.67 -4.49
N PHE A 6 -0.15 -9.20 -5.07
CA PHE A 6 -0.97 -8.19 -4.41
C PHE A 6 -1.66 -8.70 -3.13
N MET A 7 -2.13 -9.95 -3.09
CA MET A 7 -2.71 -10.51 -1.87
C MET A 7 -1.66 -10.67 -0.76
N GLN A 8 -0.41 -11.04 -1.11
CA GLN A 8 0.71 -11.05 -0.16
C GLN A 8 1.03 -9.65 0.37
N PHE A 9 1.00 -8.63 -0.51
CA PHE A 9 1.14 -7.24 -0.10
C PHE A 9 0.07 -6.85 0.95
N LEU A 10 -1.20 -7.15 0.68
CA LEU A 10 -2.29 -6.84 1.62
C LEU A 10 -2.14 -7.60 2.94
N SER A 11 -1.71 -8.86 2.90
CA SER A 11 -1.49 -9.67 4.10
C SER A 11 -0.35 -9.11 4.96
N LEU A 12 0.75 -8.67 4.35
CA LEU A 12 1.85 -8.01 5.06
C LEU A 12 1.40 -6.67 5.65
N LEU A 13 0.61 -5.90 4.90
CA LEU A 13 0.10 -4.62 5.35
C LEU A 13 -0.84 -4.76 6.55
N ALA A 14 -1.74 -5.76 6.51
CA ALA A 14 -2.63 -6.12 7.61
C ALA A 14 -1.85 -6.48 8.87
N GLN A 15 -0.83 -7.34 8.73
CA GLN A 15 0.02 -7.77 9.84
C GLN A 15 0.81 -6.62 10.46
N LEU A 16 1.43 -5.76 9.63
CA LEU A 16 2.28 -4.69 10.12
C LEU A 16 1.50 -3.50 10.70
N SER A 17 0.26 -3.32 10.29
CA SER A 17 -0.52 -2.14 10.66
C SER A 17 -1.69 -2.45 11.59
N GLU A 18 -1.84 -3.72 12.00
CA GLU A 18 -2.94 -4.22 12.81
C GLU A 18 -4.32 -3.81 12.25
N VAL A 19 -4.46 -3.86 10.91
CA VAL A 19 -5.71 -3.58 10.20
C VAL A 19 -6.28 -4.91 9.69
N ASP A 20 -7.58 -5.11 9.82
CA ASP A 20 -8.23 -6.30 9.29
C ASP A 20 -8.06 -6.35 7.76
N ILE A 21 -7.59 -7.51 7.27
CA ILE A 21 -7.42 -7.77 5.84
C ILE A 21 -8.73 -7.64 5.08
N LYS A 22 -9.89 -7.86 5.72
CA LYS A 22 -11.21 -7.62 5.13
C LYS A 22 -11.38 -6.14 4.76
N THR A 23 -11.01 -5.25 5.66
CA THR A 23 -11.11 -3.80 5.42
C THR A 23 -10.14 -3.37 4.32
N LEU A 24 -8.93 -3.92 4.30
CA LEU A 24 -8.00 -3.69 3.17
C LEU A 24 -8.55 -4.24 1.84
N MET A 25 -9.27 -5.37 1.87
CA MET A 25 -9.90 -5.96 0.69
C MET A 25 -11.07 -5.15 0.15
N GLU A 26 -11.86 -4.48 1.01
CA GLU A 26 -12.97 -3.61 0.58
C GLU A 26 -12.49 -2.45 -0.28
N TYR A 27 -11.31 -1.92 0.02
CA TYR A 27 -10.71 -0.82 -0.71
C TYR A 27 -9.56 -1.27 -1.63
N LYS A 28 -9.47 -2.57 -1.92
CA LYS A 28 -8.38 -3.15 -2.72
C LYS A 28 -8.20 -2.49 -4.07
N ASP A 29 -9.29 -2.10 -4.72
CA ASP A 29 -9.25 -1.56 -6.08
C ASP A 29 -8.63 -0.17 -6.11
N LEU A 30 -8.86 0.65 -5.07
CA LEU A 30 -8.18 1.94 -4.90
C LEU A 30 -6.68 1.74 -4.69
N LEU A 31 -6.33 0.76 -3.85
CA LEU A 31 -4.95 0.49 -3.51
C LEU A 31 -4.19 -0.11 -4.69
N LEU A 32 -4.82 -1.01 -5.43
CA LEU A 32 -4.28 -1.61 -6.66
C LEU A 32 -4.13 -0.56 -7.76
N LYS A 33 -5.08 0.36 -7.92
CA LYS A 33 -4.98 1.47 -8.88
C LYS A 33 -3.82 2.41 -8.54
N ALA A 34 -3.66 2.77 -7.27
CA ALA A 34 -2.53 3.56 -6.82
C ALA A 34 -1.22 2.84 -7.16
N LEU A 35 -1.05 1.60 -6.68
CA LEU A 35 0.13 0.77 -6.91
C LEU A 35 0.41 0.48 -8.39
N SER A 36 -0.61 0.41 -9.25
CA SER A 36 -0.43 0.21 -10.69
C SER A 36 0.42 1.30 -11.34
N SER A 37 0.36 2.52 -10.80
CA SER A 37 1.18 3.66 -11.28
C SER A 37 2.68 3.44 -11.03
N LEU A 38 3.03 2.55 -10.09
CA LEU A 38 4.42 2.17 -9.80
C LEU A 38 4.96 1.09 -10.73
N ASN A 39 4.07 0.32 -11.38
CA ASN A 39 4.46 -0.76 -12.28
C ASN A 39 5.20 -0.25 -13.53
N GLU A 40 5.05 1.03 -13.87
CA GLU A 40 5.79 1.66 -14.97
C GLU A 40 7.27 1.90 -14.61
N SER A 41 7.62 1.83 -13.32
CA SER A 41 8.98 1.99 -12.83
C SER A 41 9.72 0.66 -12.70
N LYS A 42 10.83 0.51 -13.43
CA LYS A 42 11.73 -0.66 -13.32
C LYS A 42 12.46 -0.77 -11.98
N THR A 43 12.48 0.31 -11.19
CA THR A 43 13.18 0.41 -9.91
C THR A 43 12.34 1.18 -8.90
N PHE A 44 12.44 0.82 -7.63
CA PHE A 44 11.79 1.56 -6.55
C PHE A 44 12.24 3.03 -6.52
N ASP A 45 11.35 3.95 -6.85
CA ASP A 45 11.56 5.39 -6.71
C ASP A 45 10.90 5.89 -5.43
N VAL A 46 11.72 6.43 -4.52
CA VAL A 46 11.28 6.96 -3.23
C VAL A 46 10.32 8.14 -3.40
N LYS A 47 10.50 8.99 -4.42
CA LYS A 47 9.65 10.16 -4.67
C LYS A 47 8.28 9.74 -5.18
N GLU A 48 8.21 8.83 -6.14
CA GLU A 48 6.93 8.30 -6.63
C GLU A 48 6.21 7.51 -5.54
N CYS A 49 6.95 6.71 -4.77
CA CYS A 49 6.38 5.99 -3.64
C CYS A 49 5.83 6.95 -2.58
N ALA A 50 6.54 8.03 -2.24
CA ALA A 50 6.05 9.03 -1.30
C ALA A 50 4.79 9.74 -1.81
N ARG A 51 4.76 10.15 -3.09
CA ARG A 51 3.58 10.78 -3.71
C ARG A 51 2.36 9.86 -3.70
N LEU A 52 2.58 8.58 -3.97
CA LEU A 52 1.53 7.58 -3.97
C LEU A 52 1.01 7.29 -2.58
N VAL A 53 1.89 7.25 -1.59
CA VAL A 53 1.51 7.09 -0.18
C VAL A 53 0.71 8.29 0.32
N SER A 54 1.08 9.52 -0.04
CA SER A 54 0.25 10.71 0.23
C SER A 54 -1.13 10.61 -0.43
N THR A 55 -1.19 10.11 -1.67
CA THR A 55 -2.46 9.88 -2.37
C THR A 55 -3.31 8.81 -1.67
N LEU A 56 -2.70 7.73 -1.20
CA LEU A 56 -3.38 6.69 -0.41
C LEU A 56 -3.84 7.23 0.95
N GLU A 57 -3.07 8.12 1.57
CA GLU A 57 -3.46 8.75 2.83
C GLU A 57 -4.75 9.57 2.68
N GLU A 58 -4.82 10.41 1.65
CA GLU A 58 -5.99 11.25 1.37
C GLU A 58 -7.21 10.46 0.85
N THR A 59 -7.00 9.33 0.15
CA THR A 59 -8.11 8.61 -0.52
C THR A 59 -8.55 7.34 0.19
N PHE A 60 -7.61 6.53 0.66
CA PHE A 60 -7.83 5.20 1.22
C PHE A 60 -7.85 5.27 2.75
N LEU A 61 -6.83 5.87 3.36
CA LEU A 61 -6.72 5.94 4.82
C LEU A 61 -7.75 6.89 5.42
N ASP A 62 -8.11 7.96 4.72
CA ASP A 62 -9.15 8.88 5.16
C ASP A 62 -10.54 8.23 5.23
N LYS A 63 -10.82 7.29 4.31
CA LYS A 63 -12.08 6.52 4.30
C LYS A 63 -12.17 5.47 5.39
N LEU A 64 -11.04 5.00 5.89
CA LEU A 64 -10.97 3.95 6.90
C LEU A 64 -11.28 4.43 8.33
N GLN A 65 -11.55 5.74 8.53
CA GLN A 65 -11.85 6.36 9.83
C GLN A 65 -10.83 6.00 10.93
N ILE A 66 -9.58 5.72 10.56
CA ILE A 66 -8.51 5.38 11.48
C ILE A 66 -7.86 6.64 12.03
N GLU A 67 -7.29 6.56 13.23
CA GLU A 67 -6.50 7.66 13.81
C GLU A 67 -5.34 8.08 12.91
N GLU A 68 -5.05 9.39 12.87
CA GLU A 68 -3.97 9.96 12.05
C GLU A 68 -2.59 9.35 12.38
N SER A 69 -2.37 8.96 13.64
CA SER A 69 -1.20 8.20 14.09
C SER A 69 -1.05 6.88 13.33
N LYS A 70 -2.14 6.08 13.27
CA LYS A 70 -2.20 4.82 12.52
C LYS A 70 -2.10 5.05 11.02
N LYS A 71 -2.68 6.13 10.47
CA LYS A 71 -2.52 6.46 9.05
C LYS A 71 -1.04 6.62 8.68
N LYS A 72 -0.29 7.40 9.46
CA LYS A 72 1.16 7.60 9.26
C LYS A 72 1.95 6.31 9.40
N GLU A 73 1.54 5.42 10.28
CA GLU A 73 2.16 4.11 10.45
C GLU A 73 1.91 3.19 9.25
N ILE A 74 0.66 3.11 8.77
CA ILE A 74 0.29 2.38 7.55
C ILE A 74 1.09 2.91 6.36
N CYS A 75 1.18 4.23 6.18
CA CYS A 75 1.98 4.88 5.16
C CYS A 75 3.46 4.42 5.20
N LYS A 76 4.08 4.42 6.38
CA LYS A 76 5.45 3.93 6.56
C LYS A 76 5.60 2.44 6.24
N ASN A 77 4.62 1.63 6.63
CA ASN A 77 4.62 0.20 6.37
C ASN A 77 4.51 -0.10 4.87
N ILE A 78 3.67 0.62 4.13
CA ILE A 78 3.57 0.51 2.67
C ILE A 78 4.92 0.78 2.02
N ILE A 79 5.60 1.88 2.38
CA ILE A 79 6.93 2.23 1.86
C ILE A 79 7.93 1.11 2.16
N LYS A 80 7.92 0.59 3.39
CA LYS A 80 8.83 -0.48 3.83
C LYS A 80 8.61 -1.77 3.05
N ILE A 81 7.35 -2.18 2.85
CA ILE A 81 6.98 -3.36 2.07
C ILE A 81 7.46 -3.18 0.61
N LEU A 82 7.12 -2.06 -0.02
CA LEU A 82 7.48 -1.79 -1.41
C LEU A 82 9.00 -1.72 -1.60
N LYS A 83 9.73 -1.09 -0.68
CA LYS A 83 11.20 -1.01 -0.72
C LYS A 83 11.85 -2.39 -0.63
N ASN A 84 11.35 -3.26 0.26
CA ASN A 84 11.96 -4.56 0.52
C ASN A 84 11.56 -5.64 -0.50
N HIS A 85 10.37 -5.52 -1.07
CA HIS A 85 9.77 -6.54 -1.91
C HIS A 85 9.42 -6.02 -3.31
N TRP A 86 10.02 -4.91 -3.76
CA TRP A 86 9.74 -4.28 -5.06
C TRP A 86 9.72 -5.30 -6.20
N LYS A 87 10.83 -6.03 -6.39
CA LYS A 87 11.01 -7.04 -7.45
C LYS A 87 10.03 -8.23 -7.37
N MET A 88 9.38 -8.40 -6.22
CA MET A 88 8.40 -9.45 -5.99
C MET A 88 7.00 -8.97 -6.38
N PHE A 89 6.75 -7.66 -6.32
CA PHE A 89 5.47 -7.05 -6.67
C PHE A 89 5.47 -6.46 -8.10
N PHE A 90 6.62 -6.03 -8.62
CA PHE A 90 6.85 -5.37 -9.92
C PHE A 90 8.14 -5.86 -10.58
#